data_AF-C6S6A3-F1
#
_entry.id   AF-C6S6A3-F1
#
_cell.length_a   1.000
_cell.length_b   1.000
_cell.length_c   1.000
_cell.angle_alpha   90.00
_cell.angle_beta   90.00
_cell.angle_gamma   90.00
#
_symmetry.space_group_name_H-M   'P 1'
#
loop_
_entity.id
_entity.type
_entity.pdbx_description
1 polymer ?
#
loop_
_entity_poly.entity_id
_entity_poly.type
_entity_poly.pdbx_seq_one_letter_code
_entity_poly.pdbx_strand_id
1 'polypeptide(L)'
;MTHTVHLHLEETDNLALQRLCGSFDNNLDLLAKALDIHISRRFEHFTFNGAFAHAGKRALLKLLETAQTRDLNDGDIRLAAVEAQTEDAGHQEKNHDHAYYFRTKRGSIGGRTPRQNGYIRALLNHDIVFGLGPAGTGKTYLAVAAAVDAMEKHQVERIILVRPAVEAGEKLGFLPGDLTQKVDPYLRPLYDALYDLMGFDRVTKLIEKGLIEIAPLAYMRGRTLNGAYIILDEAQNTTPEQMKMFLTRIGFGAKAVITGDTSQIDLPKNIKSGLKDAREKLHNVEGLYFHTFTGEDVVRHPLVQKIVEAYESAEHD
;
A
#
# COMPACT_ATOMS: atom_id res chain seq x y z
N MET A 1 -19.37 1.39 6.18
CA MET A 1 -18.09 1.50 5.45
C MET A 1 -18.38 1.13 3.99
N THR A 2 -18.02 1.99 3.04
CA THR A 2 -18.18 1.71 1.61
C THR A 2 -17.03 0.82 1.15
N HIS A 3 -17.33 -0.42 0.78
CA HIS A 3 -16.35 -1.38 0.28
C HIS A 3 -16.32 -1.33 -1.24
N THR A 4 -15.14 -1.49 -1.82
CA THR A 4 -14.95 -1.66 -3.27
C THR A 4 -14.39 -3.04 -3.52
N VAL A 5 -15.10 -3.83 -4.32
CA VAL A 5 -14.77 -5.21 -4.63
C VAL A 5 -14.67 -5.36 -6.13
N HIS A 6 -13.61 -6.03 -6.61
CA HIS A 6 -13.44 -6.33 -8.02
C HIS A 6 -13.61 -7.83 -8.28
N LEU A 7 -14.13 -8.14 -9.46
CA LEU A 7 -14.22 -9.49 -10.01
C LEU A 7 -13.72 -9.45 -11.44
N HIS A 8 -12.80 -10.35 -11.77
CA HIS A 8 -12.40 -10.64 -13.13
C HIS A 8 -12.84 -12.07 -13.43
N LEU A 9 -13.56 -12.25 -14.53
CA LEU A 9 -13.99 -13.57 -14.99
C LEU A 9 -12.98 -14.05 -16.03
N GLU A 10 -12.14 -15.03 -15.71
CA GLU A 10 -11.22 -15.64 -16.67
C GLU A 10 -11.97 -16.71 -17.48
N GLU A 11 -11.85 -16.68 -18.81
CA GLU A 11 -12.36 -17.72 -19.73
C GLU A 11 -13.88 -18.00 -19.64
N THR A 12 -14.71 -16.94 -19.62
CA THR A 12 -16.17 -17.13 -19.57
C THR A 12 -16.79 -17.19 -20.96
N ASP A 13 -17.68 -18.15 -21.19
CA ASP A 13 -18.50 -18.23 -22.41
C ASP A 13 -19.28 -16.91 -22.61
N ASN A 14 -19.09 -16.28 -23.76
CA ASN A 14 -19.75 -15.03 -24.14
C ASN A 14 -21.28 -15.12 -24.02
N LEU A 15 -21.87 -16.30 -24.28
CA LEU A 15 -23.30 -16.50 -24.14
C LEU A 15 -23.74 -16.44 -22.67
N ALA A 16 -22.98 -17.05 -21.77
CA ALA A 16 -23.24 -16.98 -20.33
C ALA A 16 -23.06 -15.55 -19.80
N LEU A 17 -22.05 -14.82 -20.28
CA LEU A 17 -21.82 -13.42 -19.90
C LEU A 17 -22.98 -12.50 -20.37
N GLN A 18 -23.50 -12.73 -21.58
CA GLN A 18 -24.65 -11.99 -22.11
C GLN A 18 -25.92 -12.26 -21.28
N ARG A 19 -26.16 -13.51 -20.91
CA ARG A 19 -27.27 -13.91 -20.03
C ARG A 19 -27.16 -13.32 -18.63
N LEU A 20 -25.94 -13.31 -18.08
CA LEU A 20 -25.65 -12.76 -16.76
C LEU A 20 -25.98 -11.27 -16.70
N CYS A 21 -25.55 -10.50 -17.69
CA CYS A 21 -25.72 -9.05 -17.69
C CYS A 21 -27.14 -8.63 -18.10
N GLY A 22 -27.78 -9.40 -18.97
CA GLY A 22 -29.09 -9.06 -19.53
C GLY A 22 -29.02 -7.92 -20.56
N SER A 23 -30.18 -7.53 -21.07
CA SER A 23 -30.28 -6.43 -22.05
C SER A 23 -29.88 -5.11 -21.38
N PHE A 24 -28.90 -4.40 -21.96
CA PHE A 24 -28.37 -3.14 -21.42
C PHE A 24 -27.94 -3.22 -19.95
N ASP A 25 -27.35 -4.36 -19.54
CA ASP A 25 -26.90 -4.62 -18.17
C ASP A 25 -28.01 -4.57 -17.10
N ASN A 26 -29.29 -4.70 -17.49
CA ASN A 26 -30.45 -4.60 -16.60
C ASN A 26 -30.41 -5.58 -15.42
N ASN A 27 -29.80 -6.76 -15.58
CA ASN A 27 -29.68 -7.71 -14.47
C ASN A 27 -28.70 -7.21 -13.40
N LEU A 28 -27.64 -6.51 -13.81
CA LEU A 28 -26.70 -5.87 -12.88
C LEU A 28 -27.36 -4.72 -12.14
N ASP A 29 -28.18 -3.92 -12.82
CA ASP A 29 -28.94 -2.83 -12.20
C ASP A 29 -29.96 -3.34 -11.18
N LEU A 30 -30.65 -4.44 -11.48
CA LEU A 30 -31.57 -5.09 -10.55
C LEU A 30 -30.85 -5.64 -9.32
N LEU A 31 -29.69 -6.27 -9.51
CA LEU A 31 -28.86 -6.77 -8.41
C LEU A 31 -28.31 -5.62 -7.55
N ALA A 32 -27.83 -4.56 -8.19
CA ALA A 32 -27.32 -3.34 -7.56
C ALA A 32 -28.39 -2.70 -6.65
N LYS A 33 -29.62 -2.54 -7.16
CA LYS A 33 -30.77 -2.02 -6.40
C LYS A 33 -31.17 -2.93 -5.24
N ALA A 34 -31.17 -4.25 -5.43
CA ALA A 34 -31.56 -5.20 -4.40
C ALA A 34 -30.58 -5.21 -3.20
N LEU A 35 -29.30 -4.92 -3.46
CA LEU A 35 -28.24 -4.92 -2.46
C LEU A 35 -27.84 -3.53 -1.94
N ASP A 36 -28.46 -2.46 -2.47
CA ASP A 36 -28.07 -1.06 -2.21
C ASP A 36 -26.56 -0.82 -2.44
N ILE A 37 -26.08 -1.26 -3.60
CA ILE A 37 -24.69 -1.08 -4.06
C ILE A 37 -24.66 -0.53 -5.48
N HIS A 38 -23.51 -0.03 -5.92
CA HIS A 38 -23.25 0.32 -7.30
C HIS A 38 -22.41 -0.79 -7.97
N ILE A 39 -22.84 -1.26 -9.14
CA ILE A 39 -22.13 -2.26 -9.94
C ILE A 39 -21.74 -1.60 -11.26
N SER A 40 -20.46 -1.64 -11.61
CA SER A 40 -19.97 -1.21 -12.92
C SER A 40 -19.23 -2.34 -13.62
N ARG A 41 -19.36 -2.38 -14.94
CA ARG A 41 -18.78 -3.43 -15.78
C ARG A 41 -17.93 -2.83 -16.89
N ARG A 42 -16.78 -3.44 -17.16
CA ARG A 42 -15.97 -3.22 -18.35
C ARG A 42 -15.49 -4.56 -18.88
N PHE A 43 -16.09 -5.04 -19.97
CA PHE A 43 -15.85 -6.38 -20.52
C PHE A 43 -16.10 -7.50 -19.50
N GLU A 44 -15.05 -8.21 -19.09
CA GLU A 44 -15.07 -9.30 -18.10
C GLU A 44 -14.71 -8.82 -16.68
N HIS A 45 -14.49 -7.52 -16.51
CA HIS A 45 -14.21 -6.90 -15.22
C HIS A 45 -15.48 -6.28 -14.63
N PHE A 46 -15.78 -6.62 -13.38
CA PHE A 46 -16.89 -6.09 -12.61
C PHE A 46 -16.35 -5.41 -11.35
N THR A 47 -16.93 -4.26 -11.00
CA THR A 47 -16.61 -3.52 -9.78
C THR A 47 -17.90 -3.30 -9.00
N PHE A 48 -17.85 -3.60 -7.70
CA PHE A 48 -18.97 -3.46 -6.77
C PHE A 48 -18.58 -2.45 -5.69
N ASN A 49 -19.40 -1.43 -5.49
CA ASN A 49 -19.16 -0.36 -4.53
C ASN A 49 -20.35 -0.23 -3.58
N GLY A 50 -20.12 -0.35 -2.27
CA GLY A 50 -21.16 -0.19 -1.26
C GLY A 50 -20.91 -1.03 -0.02
N ALA A 51 -21.82 -0.96 0.96
CA ALA A 51 -21.68 -1.72 2.19
C ALA A 51 -21.70 -3.25 1.92
N PHE A 52 -22.52 -3.68 0.95
CA PHE A 52 -22.71 -5.08 0.56
C PHE A 52 -21.96 -5.49 -0.72
N ALA A 53 -20.84 -4.82 -1.03
CA ALA A 53 -20.09 -5.10 -2.26
C ALA A 53 -19.61 -6.57 -2.37
N HIS A 54 -19.29 -7.20 -1.23
CA HIS A 54 -18.93 -8.61 -1.17
C HIS A 54 -20.13 -9.54 -1.45
N ALA A 55 -21.31 -9.23 -0.90
CA ALA A 55 -22.54 -9.93 -1.24
C ALA A 55 -22.87 -9.79 -2.74
N GLY A 56 -22.64 -8.60 -3.31
CA GLY A 56 -22.78 -8.35 -4.75
C GLY A 56 -21.91 -9.28 -5.60
N LYS A 57 -20.63 -9.42 -5.25
CA LYS A 57 -19.72 -10.35 -5.93
C LYS A 57 -20.20 -11.81 -5.84
N ARG A 58 -20.61 -12.27 -4.65
CA ARG A 58 -21.08 -13.64 -4.44
C ARG A 58 -22.36 -13.93 -5.23
N ALA A 59 -23.33 -13.02 -5.16
CA ALA A 59 -24.57 -13.12 -5.91
C ALA A 59 -24.30 -13.20 -7.42
N LEU A 60 -23.37 -12.38 -7.93
CA LEU A 60 -23.02 -12.41 -9.35
C LEU A 60 -22.38 -13.75 -9.77
N LEU A 61 -21.50 -14.33 -8.96
CA LEU A 61 -20.90 -15.64 -9.23
C LEU A 61 -21.95 -16.76 -9.26
N LYS A 62 -22.90 -16.75 -8.32
CA LYS A 62 -24.01 -17.73 -8.31
C LYS A 62 -24.94 -17.58 -9.52
N LEU A 63 -25.21 -16.34 -9.91
CA LEU A 63 -25.97 -16.05 -11.12
C LEU A 63 -25.23 -16.49 -12.40
N LEU A 64 -23.90 -16.43 -12.41
CA LEU A 64 -23.09 -16.91 -13.53
C LEU A 64 -23.26 -18.43 -13.73
N GLU A 65 -23.24 -19.22 -12.65
CA GLU A 65 -23.51 -20.68 -12.72
C GLU A 65 -24.88 -20.98 -13.34
N THR A 66 -25.89 -20.18 -12.99
CA THR A 66 -27.23 -20.32 -13.57
C THR A 66 -27.26 -19.89 -15.04
N ALA A 67 -26.58 -18.79 -15.37
CA ALA A 67 -26.49 -18.22 -16.71
C ALA A 67 -25.76 -19.15 -17.72
N GLN A 68 -24.88 -20.03 -17.24
CA GLN A 68 -24.25 -21.07 -18.06
C GLN A 68 -25.29 -22.06 -18.62
N THR A 69 -26.41 -22.28 -17.92
CA THR A 69 -27.40 -23.31 -18.29
C THR A 69 -28.70 -22.74 -18.86
N ARG A 70 -29.14 -21.56 -18.41
CA ARG A 70 -30.39 -20.92 -18.86
C ARG A 70 -30.38 -19.41 -18.67
N ASP A 71 -31.37 -18.72 -19.21
CA ASP A 71 -31.56 -17.28 -18.97
C ASP A 71 -32.03 -17.00 -17.52
N LEU A 72 -31.64 -15.84 -17.00
CA LEU A 72 -32.01 -15.36 -15.66
C LEU A 72 -33.33 -14.59 -15.70
N ASN A 73 -34.16 -14.77 -14.68
CA ASN A 73 -35.34 -13.94 -14.43
C ASN A 73 -35.16 -13.07 -13.18
N ASP A 74 -36.03 -12.08 -12.98
CA ASP A 74 -36.01 -11.17 -11.82
C ASP A 74 -36.06 -11.92 -10.47
N GLY A 75 -36.73 -13.08 -10.43
CA GLY A 75 -36.80 -13.93 -9.25
C GLY A 75 -35.45 -14.53 -8.88
N ASP A 76 -34.69 -15.02 -9.87
CA ASP A 76 -33.33 -15.55 -9.67
C ASP A 76 -32.39 -14.48 -9.10
N ILE A 77 -32.47 -13.25 -9.62
CA ILE A 77 -31.63 -12.12 -9.19
C ILE A 77 -31.94 -11.72 -7.75
N ARG A 78 -33.23 -11.59 -7.41
CA ARG A 78 -33.66 -11.25 -6.04
C ARG A 78 -33.31 -12.34 -5.04
N LEU A 79 -33.49 -13.61 -5.43
CA LEU A 79 -33.13 -14.74 -4.59
C LEU A 79 -31.63 -14.74 -4.30
N ALA A 80 -30.79 -14.58 -5.33
CA ALA A 80 -29.34 -14.50 -5.17
C ALA A 80 -28.90 -13.31 -4.28
N ALA A 81 -29.58 -12.16 -4.37
CA ALA A 81 -29.32 -11.01 -3.51
C ALA A 81 -29.66 -11.29 -2.03
N VAL A 82 -30.84 -11.87 -1.77
CA VAL A 82 -31.29 -12.21 -0.41
C VAL A 82 -30.37 -13.26 0.22
N GLU A 83 -30.08 -14.33 -0.52
CA GLU A 83 -29.18 -15.40 -0.05
C GLU A 83 -27.79 -14.84 0.28
N ALA A 84 -27.23 -14.00 -0.60
CA ALA A 84 -25.92 -13.38 -0.39
C ALA A 84 -25.88 -12.41 0.81
N GLN A 85 -26.98 -11.74 1.15
CA GLN A 85 -27.10 -10.91 2.35
C GLN A 85 -27.25 -11.73 3.63
N THR A 86 -28.06 -12.81 3.60
CA THR A 86 -28.18 -13.72 4.76
C THR A 86 -26.89 -14.46 5.05
N GLU A 87 -26.11 -14.80 4.03
CA GLU A 87 -24.77 -15.34 4.21
C GLU A 87 -23.79 -14.28 4.74
N ASP A 88 -23.94 -13.00 4.40
CA ASP A 88 -23.14 -11.89 4.96
C ASP A 88 -23.43 -11.64 6.45
N ALA A 89 -24.68 -11.82 6.89
CA ALA A 89 -25.08 -11.68 8.30
C ALA A 89 -24.47 -12.76 9.22
N GLY A 90 -24.07 -13.90 8.66
CA GLY A 90 -23.34 -14.98 9.33
C GLY A 90 -21.85 -15.04 8.98
N HIS A 91 -21.36 -14.16 8.12
CA HIS A 91 -19.97 -14.14 7.67
C HIS A 91 -19.13 -13.18 8.53
N GLN A 92 -18.43 -13.74 9.52
CA GLN A 92 -17.07 -13.26 9.76
C GLN A 92 -16.27 -13.49 8.47
N GLU A 93 -15.51 -12.48 8.03
CA GLU A 93 -14.68 -12.52 6.83
C GLU A 93 -13.95 -13.86 6.71
N LYS A 94 -14.41 -14.74 5.80
CA LYS A 94 -13.55 -15.81 5.33
C LYS A 94 -12.68 -15.18 4.26
N ASN A 95 -11.42 -15.04 4.61
CA ASN A 95 -10.29 -14.77 3.72
C ASN A 95 -10.51 -15.50 2.38
N HIS A 96 -10.74 -14.76 1.31
CA HIS A 96 -10.48 -15.28 -0.03
C HIS A 96 -9.11 -14.77 -0.47
N ASP A 97 -8.19 -15.74 -0.55
CA ASP A 97 -6.80 -15.69 -0.99
C ASP A 97 -6.64 -15.13 -2.41
N HIS A 98 -6.77 -13.82 -2.58
CA HIS A 98 -5.77 -13.14 -3.37
C HIS A 98 -4.80 -12.53 -2.39
N ALA A 99 -3.84 -13.33 -1.94
CA ALA A 99 -2.75 -12.75 -1.19
C ALA A 99 -2.06 -11.75 -2.12
N TYR A 100 -2.14 -10.48 -1.74
CA TYR A 100 -1.54 -9.40 -2.49
C TYR A 100 -0.03 -9.56 -2.31
N TYR A 101 0.64 -9.97 -3.38
CA TYR A 101 2.08 -10.15 -3.41
C TYR A 101 2.71 -9.16 -4.38
N PHE A 102 3.84 -8.58 -3.98
CA PHE A 102 4.74 -7.92 -4.91
C PHE A 102 5.61 -8.97 -5.58
N ARG A 103 5.78 -8.88 -6.90
CA ARG A 103 6.69 -9.76 -7.63
C ARG A 103 8.06 -9.10 -7.71
N THR A 104 9.05 -9.75 -7.12
CA THR A 104 10.44 -9.27 -7.11
C THR A 104 11.38 -10.39 -7.51
N LYS A 105 12.68 -10.11 -7.67
CA LYS A 105 13.67 -11.16 -7.98
C LYS A 105 13.75 -12.21 -6.86
N ARG A 106 13.45 -11.82 -5.62
CA ARG A 106 13.37 -12.70 -4.45
C ARG A 106 12.12 -13.60 -4.44
N GLY A 107 11.22 -13.43 -5.40
CA GLY A 107 9.92 -14.11 -5.48
C GLY A 107 8.77 -13.22 -5.03
N SER A 108 7.65 -13.86 -4.69
CA SER A 108 6.44 -13.20 -4.20
C SER A 108 6.64 -12.70 -2.76
N ILE A 109 6.63 -11.38 -2.57
CA ILE A 109 6.70 -10.74 -1.25
C ILE A 109 5.29 -10.40 -0.79
N GLY A 110 4.85 -11.04 0.29
CA GLY A 110 3.52 -10.84 0.88
C GLY A 110 3.59 -10.41 2.34
N GLY A 111 2.48 -9.93 2.86
CA GLY A 111 2.36 -9.57 4.26
C GLY A 111 2.29 -10.83 5.13
N ARG A 112 2.96 -10.78 6.27
CA ARG A 112 2.96 -11.84 7.28
C ARG A 112 1.87 -11.64 8.33
N THR A 113 1.33 -10.42 8.43
CA THR A 113 0.23 -10.06 9.35
C THR A 113 -0.95 -9.47 8.57
N PRO A 114 -2.18 -9.52 9.12
CA PRO A 114 -3.35 -8.89 8.50
C PRO A 114 -3.15 -7.41 8.19
N ARG A 115 -2.47 -6.66 9.06
CA ARG A 115 -2.18 -5.23 8.80
C ARG A 115 -1.11 -5.05 7.74
N GLN A 116 -0.06 -5.87 7.70
CA GLN A 116 0.87 -5.86 6.56
C GLN A 116 0.14 -6.13 5.22
N ASN A 117 -0.81 -7.07 5.20
CA ASN A 117 -1.66 -7.29 4.02
C ASN A 117 -2.57 -6.08 3.71
N GLY A 118 -3.11 -5.42 4.73
CA GLY A 118 -3.81 -4.15 4.59
C GLY A 118 -2.94 -3.04 4.00
N TYR A 119 -1.68 -2.97 4.41
CA TYR A 119 -0.72 -2.00 3.90
C TYR A 119 -0.36 -2.28 2.44
N ILE A 120 -0.12 -3.53 2.08
CA ILE A 120 0.12 -3.92 0.68
C ILE A 120 -1.08 -3.54 -0.20
N ARG A 121 -2.31 -3.82 0.26
CA ARG A 121 -3.53 -3.37 -0.43
C ARG A 121 -3.56 -1.85 -0.60
N ALA A 122 -3.19 -1.11 0.44
CA ALA A 122 -3.15 0.34 0.36
C ALA A 122 -2.13 0.84 -0.68
N LEU A 123 -0.93 0.25 -0.70
CA LEU A 123 0.15 0.59 -1.65
C LEU A 123 -0.24 0.33 -3.11
N LEU A 124 -1.07 -0.67 -3.38
CA LEU A 124 -1.52 -0.99 -4.73
C LEU A 124 -2.66 -0.07 -5.21
N ASN A 125 -3.53 0.35 -4.30
CA ASN A 125 -4.79 1.02 -4.64
C ASN A 125 -4.79 2.54 -4.46
N HIS A 126 -3.79 3.10 -3.77
CA HIS A 126 -3.69 4.55 -3.55
C HIS A 126 -2.39 5.11 -4.12
N ASP A 127 -2.43 6.38 -4.54
CA ASP A 127 -1.26 7.07 -5.06
C ASP A 127 -0.38 7.65 -3.96
N ILE A 128 -0.97 8.04 -2.81
CA ILE A 128 -0.22 8.55 -1.67
C ILE A 128 -0.61 7.80 -0.40
N VAL A 129 0.37 7.11 0.20
CA VAL A 129 0.16 6.28 1.38
C VAL A 129 1.11 6.69 2.51
N PHE A 130 0.56 6.89 3.70
CA PHE A 130 1.32 7.07 4.94
C PHE A 130 1.36 5.74 5.69
N GLY A 131 2.55 5.16 5.84
CA GLY A 131 2.80 3.95 6.64
C GLY A 131 3.36 4.32 8.01
N LEU A 132 2.49 4.33 9.04
CA LEU A 132 2.84 4.75 10.39
C LEU A 132 3.01 3.55 11.31
N GLY A 133 4.09 3.50 12.09
CA GLY A 133 4.18 2.59 13.23
C GLY A 133 5.58 2.08 13.54
N PRO A 134 5.70 1.12 14.49
CA PRO A 134 6.96 0.74 15.10
C PRO A 134 8.04 0.23 14.14
N ALA A 135 9.30 0.31 14.56
CA ALA A 135 10.42 -0.33 13.88
C ALA A 135 10.26 -1.86 13.84
N GLY A 136 10.50 -2.47 12.67
CA GLY A 136 10.37 -3.93 12.47
C GLY A 136 8.99 -4.40 12.02
N THR A 137 8.03 -3.49 11.79
CA THR A 137 6.70 -3.81 11.22
C THR A 137 6.70 -4.03 9.71
N GLY A 138 7.84 -3.80 9.04
CA GLY A 138 8.01 -3.99 7.59
C GLY A 138 7.56 -2.81 6.74
N LYS A 139 7.11 -1.68 7.33
CA LYS A 139 6.59 -0.50 6.61
C LYS A 139 7.47 0.00 5.46
N THR A 140 8.77 0.18 5.70
CA THR A 140 9.71 0.68 4.69
C THR A 140 10.04 -0.41 3.67
N TYR A 141 10.32 -1.64 4.13
CA TYR A 141 10.65 -2.76 3.26
C TYR A 141 9.52 -3.08 2.27
N LEU A 142 8.27 -3.13 2.73
CA LEU A 142 7.09 -3.35 1.88
C LEU A 142 6.85 -2.18 0.91
N ALA A 143 7.16 -0.93 1.31
CA ALA A 143 7.09 0.22 0.41
C ALA A 143 8.12 0.10 -0.73
N VAL A 144 9.36 -0.29 -0.42
CA VAL A 144 10.41 -0.53 -1.43
C VAL A 144 10.03 -1.69 -2.34
N ALA A 145 9.47 -2.78 -1.80
CA ALA A 145 8.97 -3.90 -2.60
C ALA A 145 7.86 -3.47 -3.58
N ALA A 146 6.94 -2.60 -3.15
CA ALA A 146 5.92 -2.02 -4.02
C ALA A 146 6.52 -1.15 -5.14
N ALA A 147 7.53 -0.33 -4.81
CA ALA A 147 8.21 0.51 -5.79
C ALA A 147 8.92 -0.33 -6.87
N VAL A 148 9.60 -1.39 -6.45
CA VAL A 148 10.26 -2.35 -7.36
C VAL A 148 9.23 -3.03 -8.25
N ASP A 149 8.15 -3.57 -7.69
CA ASP A 149 7.08 -4.22 -8.46
C ASP A 149 6.42 -3.27 -9.48
N ALA A 150 6.15 -2.03 -9.09
CA ALA A 150 5.61 -1.01 -9.99
C ALA A 150 6.59 -0.67 -11.14
N MET A 151 7.89 -0.62 -10.87
CA MET A 151 8.92 -0.37 -11.88
C MET A 151 9.07 -1.54 -12.86
N GLU A 152 9.07 -2.79 -12.36
CA GLU A 152 9.11 -3.99 -13.21
C GLU A 152 7.86 -4.11 -14.10
N LYS A 153 6.70 -3.64 -13.62
CA LYS A 153 5.45 -3.58 -14.38
C LYS A 153 5.34 -2.36 -15.30
N HIS A 154 6.40 -1.55 -15.41
CA HIS A 154 6.43 -0.31 -16.20
C HIS A 154 5.33 0.69 -15.84
N GLN A 155 4.84 0.67 -14.60
CA GLN A 155 3.86 1.64 -14.09
C GLN A 155 4.52 2.96 -13.69
N VAL A 156 5.81 2.91 -13.37
CA VAL A 156 6.66 4.06 -13.07
C VAL A 156 7.99 3.92 -13.82
N GLU A 157 8.61 5.04 -14.14
CA GLU A 157 9.89 5.10 -14.85
C GLU A 157 11.08 5.03 -13.89
N ARG A 158 10.90 5.54 -12.66
CA ARG A 158 11.98 5.76 -11.70
C ARG A 158 11.55 5.49 -10.25
N ILE A 159 12.50 5.10 -9.42
CA ILE A 159 12.33 5.00 -7.96
C ILE A 159 13.19 6.08 -7.30
N ILE A 160 12.61 6.85 -6.38
CA ILE A 160 13.31 7.90 -5.63
C ILE A 160 13.13 7.62 -4.14
N LEU A 161 14.21 7.23 -3.47
CA LEU A 161 14.23 6.97 -2.04
C LEU A 161 14.84 8.17 -1.31
N VAL A 162 14.10 8.70 -0.35
CA VAL A 162 14.40 9.94 0.32
C VAL A 162 14.40 9.72 1.83
N ARG A 163 15.40 10.26 2.53
CA ARG A 163 15.46 10.27 3.99
C ARG A 163 15.86 11.65 4.49
N PRO A 164 15.25 12.20 5.56
CA PRO A 164 15.74 13.43 6.17
C PRO A 164 17.09 13.15 6.84
N ALA A 165 18.02 14.10 6.72
CA ALA A 165 19.27 14.06 7.45
C ALA A 165 19.01 14.50 8.89
N VAL A 166 19.29 13.62 9.85
CA VAL A 166 19.02 13.84 11.27
C VAL A 166 20.20 13.30 12.06
N GLU A 167 20.73 14.11 12.96
CA GLU A 167 21.86 13.75 13.81
C GLU A 167 21.38 12.85 14.96
N ALA A 168 21.07 11.59 14.65
CA ALA A 168 20.77 10.59 15.66
C ALA A 168 22.09 10.14 16.33
N GLY A 169 22.42 10.74 17.47
CA GLY A 169 23.52 10.31 18.35
C GLY A 169 24.89 10.95 18.08
N GLU A 170 25.29 11.12 16.81
CA GLU A 170 26.56 11.79 16.43
C GLU A 170 26.27 12.97 15.50
N LYS A 171 26.96 14.11 15.70
CA LYS A 171 26.78 15.25 14.78
C LYS A 171 27.34 14.89 13.42
N LEU A 172 26.57 15.15 12.35
CA LEU A 172 26.94 14.88 10.96
C LEU A 172 28.30 15.52 10.59
N GLY A 173 28.66 16.61 11.28
CA GLY A 173 29.96 17.27 11.18
C GLY A 173 31.18 16.42 11.52
N PHE A 174 31.06 15.38 12.36
CA PHE A 174 32.20 14.58 12.86
C PHE A 174 32.55 13.34 12.02
N LEU A 175 31.67 12.90 11.12
CA LEU A 175 32.00 11.80 10.21
C LEU A 175 33.09 12.27 9.21
N PRO A 176 34.21 11.55 9.04
CA PRO A 176 35.24 11.91 8.08
C PRO A 176 34.74 11.72 6.64
N GLY A 177 35.19 12.55 5.69
CA GLY A 177 34.84 12.43 4.27
C GLY A 177 34.05 13.63 3.70
N ASP A 178 33.68 13.53 2.43
CA ASP A 178 32.82 14.51 1.76
C ASP A 178 31.36 14.43 2.25
N LEU A 179 30.52 15.41 1.89
CA LEU A 179 29.12 15.47 2.35
C LEU A 179 28.33 14.21 1.97
N THR A 180 28.67 13.58 0.84
CA THR A 180 28.02 12.35 0.37
C THR A 180 28.40 11.17 1.27
N GLN A 181 29.69 11.02 1.59
CA GLN A 181 30.22 9.98 2.47
C GLN A 181 29.68 10.08 3.91
N LYS A 182 29.35 11.30 4.36
CA LYS A 182 28.75 11.52 5.69
C LYS A 182 27.27 11.12 5.77
N VAL A 183 26.54 11.20 4.66
CA VAL A 183 25.09 10.90 4.63
C VAL A 183 24.81 9.45 4.23
N ASP A 184 25.75 8.80 3.55
CA ASP A 184 25.64 7.41 3.08
C ASP A 184 25.27 6.39 4.19
N PRO A 185 25.81 6.47 5.43
CA PRO A 185 25.44 5.54 6.51
C PRO A 185 23.94 5.54 6.83
N TYR A 186 23.28 6.70 6.76
CA TYR A 186 21.84 6.83 7.03
C TYR A 186 20.97 6.30 5.89
N LEU A 187 21.51 6.30 4.67
CA LEU A 187 20.83 5.82 3.48
C LEU A 187 21.04 4.31 3.28
N ARG A 188 22.03 3.71 3.96
CA ARG A 188 22.40 2.30 3.82
C ARG A 188 21.24 1.31 3.93
N PRO A 189 20.30 1.42 4.89
CA PRO A 189 19.17 0.49 4.97
C PRO A 189 18.29 0.46 3.71
N LEU A 190 18.21 1.58 2.97
CA LEU A 190 17.47 1.67 1.71
C LEU A 190 18.21 0.96 0.57
N TYR A 191 19.54 1.08 0.52
CA TYR A 191 20.37 0.30 -0.40
C TYR A 191 20.23 -1.20 -0.15
N ASP A 192 20.35 -1.62 1.11
CA ASP A 192 20.28 -3.04 1.46
C ASP A 192 18.92 -3.66 1.08
N ALA A 193 17.82 -2.92 1.28
CA ALA A 193 16.49 -3.35 0.84
C ALA A 193 16.39 -3.52 -0.68
N LEU A 194 16.92 -2.56 -1.45
CA LEU A 194 16.96 -2.67 -2.91
C LEU A 194 17.80 -3.85 -3.39
N TYR A 195 18.98 -4.04 -2.80
CA TYR A 195 19.88 -5.14 -3.14
C TYR A 195 19.24 -6.50 -2.86
N ASP A 196 18.50 -6.63 -1.77
CA ASP A 196 17.76 -7.85 -1.45
C ASP A 196 16.62 -8.13 -2.45
N LEU A 197 15.89 -7.10 -2.90
CA LEU A 197 14.71 -7.24 -3.77
C LEU A 197 15.05 -7.38 -5.27
N MET A 198 16.11 -6.72 -5.74
CA MET A 198 16.48 -6.65 -7.17
C MET A 198 17.84 -7.30 -7.49
N GLY A 199 18.70 -7.49 -6.49
CA GLY A 199 20.08 -7.93 -6.65
C GLY A 199 21.06 -6.78 -6.91
N PHE A 200 22.26 -6.89 -6.33
CA PHE A 200 23.31 -5.88 -6.36
C PHE A 200 23.61 -5.31 -7.74
N ASP A 201 24.03 -6.16 -8.70
CA ASP A 201 24.45 -5.71 -10.04
C ASP A 201 23.37 -4.93 -10.79
N ARG A 202 22.10 -5.30 -10.57
CA ARG A 202 20.95 -4.64 -11.23
C ARG A 202 20.74 -3.26 -10.62
N VAL A 203 20.73 -3.16 -9.29
CA VAL A 203 20.55 -1.88 -8.59
C VAL A 203 21.66 -0.91 -8.97
N THR A 204 22.93 -1.33 -8.95
CA THR A 204 24.07 -0.48 -9.33
C THR A 204 23.89 0.09 -10.74
N LYS A 205 23.53 -0.74 -11.72
CA LYS A 205 23.26 -0.28 -13.10
C LYS A 205 22.10 0.70 -13.19
N LEU A 206 21.04 0.51 -12.40
CA LEU A 206 19.88 1.41 -12.40
C LEU A 206 20.19 2.75 -11.73
N ILE A 207 21.04 2.74 -10.70
CA ILE A 207 21.56 3.95 -10.05
C ILE A 207 22.44 4.74 -11.02
N GLU A 208 23.39 4.08 -11.70
CA GLU A 208 24.25 4.72 -12.71
C GLU A 208 23.44 5.37 -13.84
N LYS A 209 22.32 4.76 -14.23
CA LYS A 209 21.39 5.31 -15.23
C LYS A 209 20.46 6.41 -14.68
N GLY A 210 20.48 6.67 -13.38
CA GLY A 210 19.56 7.62 -12.73
C GLY A 210 18.10 7.15 -12.66
N LEU A 211 17.86 5.85 -12.82
CA LEU A 211 16.52 5.26 -12.72
C LEU A 211 16.14 4.92 -11.28
N ILE A 212 17.14 4.66 -10.43
CA ILE A 212 16.99 4.60 -8.98
C ILE A 212 17.84 5.72 -8.39
N GLU A 213 17.24 6.56 -7.57
CA GLU A 213 17.92 7.64 -6.87
C GLU A 213 17.72 7.46 -5.36
N ILE A 214 18.81 7.46 -4.60
CA ILE A 214 18.75 7.51 -3.12
C ILE A 214 19.40 8.82 -2.69
N ALA A 215 18.62 9.70 -2.07
CA ALA A 215 19.07 11.07 -1.82
C ALA A 215 18.54 11.65 -0.49
N PRO A 216 19.23 12.63 0.10
CA PRO A 216 18.72 13.38 1.24
C PRO A 216 17.48 14.20 0.87
N LEU A 217 16.58 14.43 1.82
CA LEU A 217 15.35 15.23 1.61
C LEU A 217 15.59 16.62 1.02
N ALA A 218 16.72 17.25 1.33
CA ALA A 218 17.08 18.56 0.79
C ALA A 218 17.15 18.60 -0.75
N TYR A 219 17.45 17.47 -1.39
CA TYR A 219 17.60 17.37 -2.85
C TYR A 219 16.24 17.39 -3.58
N MET A 220 15.13 17.27 -2.84
CA MET A 220 13.78 17.34 -3.41
C MET A 220 13.34 18.79 -3.68
N ARG A 221 14.04 19.78 -3.13
CA ARG A 221 13.70 21.19 -3.27
C ARG A 221 13.75 21.61 -4.75
N GLY A 222 12.67 22.25 -5.21
CA GLY A 222 12.58 22.78 -6.58
C GLY A 222 12.34 21.72 -7.66
N ARG A 223 12.13 20.45 -7.30
CA ARG A 223 11.81 19.37 -8.24
C ARG A 223 10.31 19.19 -8.42
N THR A 224 9.92 18.61 -9.55
CA THR A 224 8.61 18.00 -9.75
C THR A 224 8.86 16.56 -10.16
N LEU A 225 8.33 15.63 -9.38
CA LEU A 225 8.62 14.20 -9.48
C LEU A 225 7.47 13.53 -10.24
N ASN A 226 7.53 13.53 -11.56
CA ASN A 226 6.55 12.88 -12.44
C ASN A 226 6.97 11.43 -12.73
N GLY A 227 5.97 10.55 -12.90
CA GLY A 227 6.18 9.17 -13.35
C GLY A 227 7.12 8.36 -12.46
N ALA A 228 7.24 8.72 -11.18
CA ALA A 228 8.19 8.13 -10.24
C ALA A 228 7.47 7.52 -9.05
N TYR A 229 8.07 6.47 -8.48
CA TYR A 229 7.69 5.95 -7.18
C TYR A 229 8.61 6.54 -6.11
N ILE A 230 8.07 7.41 -5.26
CA ILE A 230 8.85 8.16 -4.28
C ILE A 230 8.58 7.61 -2.88
N ILE A 231 9.64 7.34 -2.12
CA ILE A 231 9.52 6.91 -0.72
C ILE A 231 10.24 7.91 0.17
N LEU A 232 9.52 8.53 1.11
CA LEU A 232 10.10 9.31 2.20
C LEU A 232 10.13 8.45 3.45
N ASP A 233 11.32 7.96 3.80
CA ASP A 233 11.56 7.15 4.99
C ASP A 233 11.98 8.00 6.19
N GLU A 234 11.75 7.48 7.40
CA GLU A 234 11.90 8.21 8.68
C GLU A 234 11.23 9.58 8.71
N ALA A 235 10.04 9.66 8.14
CA ALA A 235 9.32 10.92 7.97
C ALA A 235 9.00 11.62 9.30
N GLN A 236 9.01 10.90 10.43
CA GLN A 236 8.82 11.50 11.75
C GLN A 236 9.89 12.56 12.06
N ASN A 237 11.05 12.48 11.41
CA ASN A 237 12.15 13.40 11.58
C ASN A 237 12.16 14.55 10.54
N THR A 238 11.04 14.78 9.87
CA THR A 238 10.84 15.99 9.07
C THR A 238 10.21 17.09 9.90
N THR A 239 10.46 18.36 9.55
CA THR A 239 9.63 19.48 10.03
C THR A 239 8.35 19.64 9.19
N PRO A 240 7.32 20.38 9.65
CA PRO A 240 6.13 20.65 8.86
C PRO A 240 6.43 21.32 7.52
N GLU A 241 7.41 22.23 7.48
CA GLU A 241 7.85 22.90 6.26
C GLU A 241 8.50 21.90 5.29
N GLN A 242 9.33 20.98 5.79
CA GLN A 242 9.95 19.94 4.98
C GLN A 242 8.93 18.94 4.44
N MET A 243 7.97 18.53 5.27
CA MET A 243 6.87 17.65 4.85
C MET A 243 6.00 18.31 3.78
N LYS A 244 5.60 19.58 3.98
CA LYS A 244 4.87 20.35 2.96
C LYS A 244 5.70 20.53 1.68
N MET A 245 6.99 20.82 1.82
CA MET A 245 7.90 20.94 0.68
C MET A 245 7.89 19.64 -0.13
N PHE A 246 8.07 18.49 0.53
CA PHE A 246 8.07 17.17 -0.09
C PHE A 246 6.75 16.83 -0.80
N LEU A 247 5.62 16.92 -0.08
CA LEU A 247 4.30 16.54 -0.63
C LEU A 247 3.94 17.37 -1.87
N THR A 248 4.36 18.64 -1.92
CA THR A 248 4.11 19.49 -3.10
C THR A 248 5.06 19.22 -4.28
N ARG A 249 6.02 18.30 -4.17
CA ARG A 249 6.87 17.88 -5.31
C ARG A 249 6.27 16.69 -6.08
N ILE A 250 5.25 16.02 -5.53
CA ILE A 250 4.62 14.86 -6.16
C ILE A 250 3.90 15.33 -7.43
N GLY A 251 4.32 14.80 -8.57
CA GLY A 251 3.83 15.17 -9.89
C GLY A 251 2.81 14.18 -10.45
N PHE A 252 2.48 14.34 -11.73
CA PHE A 252 1.53 13.46 -12.42
C PHE A 252 2.11 12.06 -12.63
N GLY A 253 1.25 11.04 -12.52
CA GLY A 253 1.62 9.64 -12.68
C GLY A 253 2.63 9.14 -11.64
N ALA A 254 2.84 9.90 -10.57
CA ALA A 254 3.72 9.51 -9.48
C ALA A 254 2.95 8.80 -8.37
N LYS A 255 3.62 7.87 -7.70
CA LYS A 255 3.15 7.25 -6.46
C LYS A 255 4.10 7.63 -5.34
N ALA A 256 3.57 7.92 -4.16
CA ALA A 256 4.37 8.35 -3.01
C ALA A 256 4.01 7.56 -1.76
N VAL A 257 5.04 7.16 -1.01
CA VAL A 257 4.88 6.50 0.28
C VAL A 257 5.68 7.24 1.33
N ILE A 258 5.03 7.58 2.44
CA ILE A 258 5.64 8.28 3.56
C ILE A 258 5.66 7.32 4.74
N THR A 259 6.84 6.84 5.13
CA THR A 259 7.00 5.89 6.25
C THR A 259 7.60 6.57 7.46
N GLY A 260 7.11 6.22 8.65
CA GLY A 260 7.70 6.75 9.89
C GLY A 260 7.07 6.21 11.15
N ASP A 261 7.72 6.50 12.28
CA ASP A 261 7.27 6.12 13.62
C ASP A 261 7.09 7.37 14.49
N THR A 262 5.85 7.72 14.82
CA THR A 262 5.57 8.92 15.62
C THR A 262 6.06 8.84 17.07
N SER A 263 6.49 7.66 17.53
CA SER A 263 7.09 7.47 18.86
C SER A 263 8.61 7.71 18.87
N GLN A 264 9.29 7.64 17.72
CA GLN A 264 10.75 7.74 17.59
C GLN A 264 11.17 9.04 16.90
N ILE A 265 10.84 10.18 17.51
CA ILE A 265 11.18 11.51 16.97
C ILE A 265 12.56 11.92 17.49
N ASP A 266 13.51 12.05 16.58
CA ASP A 266 14.89 12.49 16.84
C ASP A 266 15.08 14.00 16.65
N LEU A 267 13.99 14.74 16.38
CA LEU A 267 14.02 16.19 16.27
C LEU A 267 14.29 16.86 17.64
N PRO A 268 14.93 18.04 17.65
CA PRO A 268 15.03 18.86 18.86
C PRO A 268 13.67 19.06 19.52
N LYS A 269 13.61 19.01 20.87
CA LYS A 269 12.36 19.00 21.66
C LYS A 269 11.33 20.09 21.29
N ASN A 270 11.79 21.23 20.77
CA ASN A 270 10.94 22.37 20.44
C ASN A 270 10.43 22.37 18.99
N ILE A 271 10.82 21.38 18.18
CA ILE A 271 10.44 21.29 16.77
C ILE A 271 9.33 20.25 16.63
N LYS A 272 8.16 20.69 16.14
CA LYS A 272 7.04 19.78 15.84
C LYS A 272 7.45 18.84 14.70
N SER A 273 7.09 17.56 14.80
CA SER A 273 7.25 16.61 13.70
C SER A 273 6.27 16.91 12.57
N GLY A 274 6.80 16.98 11.35
CA GLY A 274 6.05 17.13 10.11
C GLY A 274 5.12 15.96 9.82
N LEU A 275 5.50 14.74 10.22
CA LEU A 275 4.62 13.56 10.10
C LEU A 275 3.40 13.66 11.01
N LYS A 276 3.58 14.08 12.27
CA LYS A 276 2.47 14.32 13.21
C LYS A 276 1.56 15.43 12.69
N ASP A 277 2.15 16.54 12.23
CA ASP A 277 1.42 17.67 11.66
C ASP A 277 0.63 17.31 10.39
N ALA A 278 1.23 16.52 9.49
CA ALA A 278 0.56 16.03 8.29
C ALA A 278 -0.60 15.10 8.62
N ARG A 279 -0.43 14.18 9.58
CA ARG A 279 -1.53 13.32 10.03
C ARG A 279 -2.71 14.15 10.55
N GLU A 280 -2.45 15.17 11.37
CA GLU A 280 -3.51 16.04 11.91
C GLU A 280 -4.21 16.83 10.80
N LYS A 281 -3.46 17.42 9.88
CA LYS A 281 -4.01 18.33 8.86
C LYS A 281 -4.60 17.63 7.64
N LEU A 282 -4.10 16.45 7.29
CA LEU A 282 -4.39 15.79 6.01
C LEU A 282 -5.28 14.55 6.14
N HIS A 283 -5.70 14.15 7.35
CA HIS A 283 -6.49 12.93 7.57
C HIS A 283 -7.81 12.87 6.78
N ASN A 284 -8.40 14.01 6.42
CA ASN A 284 -9.66 14.10 5.66
C ASN A 284 -9.45 14.46 4.18
N VAL A 285 -8.21 14.50 3.69
CA VAL A 285 -7.94 14.80 2.29
C VAL A 285 -8.18 13.53 1.47
N GLU A 286 -9.14 13.61 0.54
CA GLU A 286 -9.46 12.51 -0.37
C GLU A 286 -8.23 12.09 -1.20
N GLY A 287 -8.07 10.79 -1.41
CA GLY A 287 -6.94 10.21 -2.14
C GLY A 287 -5.69 9.93 -1.30
N LEU A 288 -5.60 10.44 -0.07
CA LEU A 288 -4.56 10.05 0.88
C LEU A 288 -5.01 8.86 1.72
N TYR A 289 -4.14 7.87 1.90
CA TYR A 289 -4.40 6.75 2.79
C TYR A 289 -3.43 6.73 3.98
N PHE A 290 -3.96 6.61 5.20
CA PHE A 290 -3.15 6.45 6.41
C PHE A 290 -3.26 5.02 6.94
N HIS A 291 -2.18 4.27 6.85
CA HIS A 291 -2.05 2.93 7.40
C HIS A 291 -1.31 2.98 8.74
N THR A 292 -1.87 2.35 9.78
CA THR A 292 -1.26 2.32 11.12
C THR A 292 -0.93 0.90 11.58
N PHE A 293 0.36 0.62 11.70
CA PHE A 293 0.91 -0.58 12.32
C PHE A 293 0.97 -0.44 13.84
N THR A 294 1.01 -1.59 14.51
CA THR A 294 1.19 -1.73 15.96
C THR A 294 2.35 -2.64 16.30
N GLY A 295 2.70 -2.76 17.59
CA GLY A 295 3.74 -3.67 18.06
C GLY A 295 3.46 -5.13 17.69
N GLU A 296 2.20 -5.54 17.59
CA GLU A 296 1.78 -6.88 17.16
C GLU A 296 2.20 -7.22 15.71
N ASP A 297 2.53 -6.21 14.89
CA ASP A 297 2.96 -6.39 13.50
C ASP A 297 4.46 -6.56 13.34
N VAL A 298 5.21 -6.51 14.46
CA VAL A 298 6.65 -6.64 14.47
C VAL A 298 7.03 -8.10 14.28
N VAL A 299 7.48 -8.43 13.07
CA VAL A 299 7.93 -9.79 12.75
C VAL A 299 9.44 -9.85 12.81
N ARG A 300 9.96 -10.24 13.98
CA ARG A 300 11.40 -10.44 14.23
C ARG A 300 11.73 -11.92 14.39
N HIS A 301 13.02 -12.24 14.30
CA HIS A 301 13.50 -13.57 14.65
C HIS A 301 13.18 -13.86 16.13
N PRO A 302 12.69 -15.07 16.50
CA PRO A 302 12.28 -15.37 17.88
C PRO A 302 13.35 -15.06 18.94
N LEU A 303 14.63 -15.28 18.62
CA LEU A 303 15.73 -14.92 19.52
C LEU A 303 15.84 -13.40 19.76
N VAL A 304 15.65 -12.58 18.72
CA VAL A 304 15.70 -11.12 18.84
C VAL A 304 14.55 -10.62 19.70
N GLN A 305 13.36 -11.22 19.56
CA GLN A 305 12.22 -10.90 20.43
C GLN A 305 12.54 -11.18 21.90
N LYS A 306 13.09 -12.35 22.23
CA LYS A 306 13.52 -12.69 23.60
C LYS A 306 14.57 -11.73 24.15
N ILE A 307 15.50 -11.26 23.30
CA ILE A 307 16.50 -10.25 23.71
C ILE A 307 15.79 -8.94 24.06
N VAL A 308 14.87 -8.46 23.23
CA VAL A 308 14.12 -7.22 23.48
C VAL A 308 13.32 -7.33 24.79
N GLU A 309 12.59 -8.42 24.97
CA GLU A 309 11.80 -8.68 26.19
C GLU A 309 12.68 -8.67 27.45
N ALA A 310 13.89 -9.23 27.38
CA ALA A 310 14.83 -9.25 28.52
C ALA A 310 15.35 -7.83 28.88
N TYR A 311 15.60 -6.97 27.89
CA TYR A 311 15.99 -5.58 28.14
C TYR A 311 14.82 -4.75 28.68
N GLU A 312 13.62 -4.91 28.10
CA GLU A 312 12.41 -4.21 28.56
C GLU A 312 12.07 -4.57 30.00
N SER A 313 12.22 -5.84 30.41
CA SER A 313 12.00 -6.25 31.81
C SER A 313 12.99 -5.60 32.78
N ALA A 314 14.24 -5.38 32.36
CA ALA A 314 15.27 -4.80 33.22
C ALA A 314 15.16 -3.27 33.35
N GLU A 315 14.48 -2.59 32.43
CA GLU A 315 14.20 -1.15 32.52
C GLU A 315 12.96 -0.85 33.41
N HIS A 316 12.15 -1.85 33.72
CA HIS A 316 10.95 -1.72 34.57
C HIS A 316 11.16 -2.17 36.03
N ASP A 317 12.37 -2.64 36.38
CA ASP A 317 12.83 -2.98 37.74
C ASP A 317 13.76 -1.87 38.30
#